data_AF-A0A377AZA4-F1
#
_entry.id   AF-A0A377AZA4-F1
#
_cell.length_a   1.000
_cell.length_b   1.000
_cell.length_c   1.000
_cell.angle_alpha   90.00
_cell.angle_beta   90.00
_cell.angle_gamma   90.00
#
_symmetry.space_group_name_H-M   'P 1'
#
loop_
_entity.id
_entity.type
_entity.pdbx_description
1 polymer ?
#
loop_
_entity_poly.entity_id
_entity_poly.type
_entity_poly.pdbx_seq_one_letter_code
_entity_poly.pdbx_strand_id
1 'polypeptide(L)'
;MPIIASNGGLGVDSHLPGLLEVLVLSRLNMRQGASYAITTILNYIIIAVGAMTVFGSLGVSWDKLQWLAAALSVGLGFGLQEIFGNFVSGLIILFERPVRIGDTVTIGSFSGTVSKIRIRATTITDFDRKEVIIPNKAFVTERLINWSLTDTTTRLVIRLGVAYGSDLEKVRKVLLKAATEHPRVMHEPMPEVSLRHLVPARGS
;
A
#
# COMPACT_ATOMS: atom_id res chain seq x y z
N MET A 1 -1.81 57.91 51.72
CA MET A 1 -2.68 56.95 52.47
C MET A 1 -4.07 56.99 51.84
N PRO A 2 -4.92 55.94 51.83
CA PRO A 2 -4.84 54.52 51.43
C PRO A 2 -5.65 54.23 50.10
N ILE A 3 -5.33 53.19 49.29
CA ILE A 3 -6.01 51.88 49.04
C ILE A 3 -7.12 51.80 47.93
N ILE A 4 -6.73 51.18 46.79
CA ILE A 4 -7.32 50.08 45.95
C ILE A 4 -8.84 50.00 45.62
N ALA A 5 -9.18 49.89 44.32
CA ALA A 5 -9.97 48.79 43.73
C ALA A 5 -9.91 48.74 42.18
N SER A 6 -9.45 47.60 41.66
CA SER A 6 -9.41 47.17 40.27
C SER A 6 -10.78 46.65 39.82
N ASN A 7 -11.14 46.88 38.55
CA ASN A 7 -12.03 46.02 37.76
C ASN A 7 -11.73 46.22 36.27
N GLY A 8 -10.67 45.55 35.79
CA GLY A 8 -10.41 45.36 34.36
C GLY A 8 -11.28 44.24 33.83
N GLY A 9 -12.37 44.60 33.13
CA GLY A 9 -13.25 43.66 32.47
C GLY A 9 -12.56 42.95 31.31
N LEU A 10 -12.59 41.62 31.37
CA LEU A 10 -12.18 40.70 30.30
C LEU A 10 -13.17 40.77 29.14
N GLY A 11 -12.74 41.31 28.00
CA GLY A 11 -13.39 41.15 26.70
C GLY A 11 -12.48 40.37 25.76
N VAL A 12 -12.35 39.06 25.97
CA VAL A 12 -11.75 38.17 24.96
C VAL A 12 -12.92 37.68 24.11
N ASP A 13 -13.27 38.50 23.11
CA ASP A 13 -14.33 38.17 22.16
C ASP A 13 -13.97 36.90 21.39
N SER A 14 -14.88 35.94 21.50
CA SER A 14 -14.88 34.62 20.88
C SER A 14 -15.11 34.70 19.36
N HIS A 15 -14.16 35.25 18.61
CA HIS A 15 -14.20 35.33 17.15
C HIS A 15 -13.05 34.61 16.43
N LEU A 16 -12.33 33.72 17.11
CA LEU A 16 -11.35 32.85 16.44
C LEU A 16 -11.94 31.81 15.46
N PRO A 17 -13.17 31.25 15.60
CA PRO A 17 -13.62 30.25 14.63
C PRO A 17 -13.95 30.83 13.25
N GLY A 18 -14.39 32.09 13.16
CA GLY A 18 -14.77 32.72 11.89
C GLY A 18 -13.57 33.12 11.02
N LEU A 19 -12.44 33.51 11.62
CA LEU A 19 -11.22 33.85 10.88
C LEU A 19 -10.47 32.60 10.40
N LEU A 20 -10.58 31.48 11.14
CA LEU A 20 -10.06 30.18 10.72
C LEU A 20 -10.85 29.60 9.54
N GLU A 21 -12.18 29.76 9.51
CA GLU A 21 -13.00 29.36 8.35
C GLU A 21 -12.56 30.08 7.07
N VAL A 22 -12.37 31.40 7.09
CA VAL A 22 -12.07 32.17 5.87
C VAL A 22 -10.67 31.89 5.30
N LEU A 23 -9.69 31.65 6.17
CA LEU A 23 -8.31 31.35 5.76
C LEU A 23 -8.12 29.89 5.32
N VAL A 24 -8.86 28.94 5.91
CA VAL A 24 -8.77 27.51 5.56
C VAL A 24 -9.63 27.16 4.35
N LEU A 25 -10.82 27.76 4.20
CA LEU A 25 -11.76 27.45 3.12
C LEU A 25 -11.35 28.04 1.75
N SER A 26 -10.58 29.14 1.73
CA SER A 26 -10.22 29.82 0.48
C SER A 26 -9.04 29.20 -0.29
N ARG A 27 -8.26 28.30 0.32
CA ARG A 27 -7.08 27.67 -0.28
C ARG A 27 -7.27 26.21 -0.70
N LEU A 28 -8.41 25.61 -0.35
CA LEU A 28 -8.66 24.19 -0.55
C LEU A 28 -9.88 24.02 -1.44
N ASN A 29 -9.64 23.86 -2.74
CA ASN A 29 -10.62 23.34 -3.69
C ASN A 29 -10.86 21.83 -3.41
N MET A 30 -11.15 21.49 -2.15
CA MET A 30 -11.38 20.14 -1.66
C MET A 30 -12.80 19.73 -2.02
N ARG A 31 -12.92 18.52 -2.60
CA ARG A 31 -14.19 17.82 -2.83
C ARG A 31 -15.14 18.06 -1.64
N GLN A 32 -16.35 18.58 -1.88
CA GLN A 32 -17.36 18.94 -0.87
C GLN A 32 -17.45 17.96 0.32
N GLY A 33 -17.35 16.66 0.06
CA GLY A 33 -17.40 15.64 1.12
C GLY A 33 -16.21 15.59 2.09
N ALA A 34 -14.99 15.93 1.65
CA ALA A 34 -13.81 15.89 2.52
C ALA A 34 -13.82 17.06 3.52
N SER A 35 -14.19 18.26 3.05
CA SER A 35 -14.32 19.44 3.91
C SER A 35 -15.41 19.21 4.97
N TYR A 36 -16.58 18.71 4.57
CA TYR A 36 -17.67 18.38 5.49
C TYR A 36 -17.27 17.36 6.57
N ALA A 37 -16.57 16.29 6.18
CA ALA A 37 -16.07 15.29 7.13
C ALA A 37 -15.09 15.89 8.14
N ILE A 38 -14.16 16.74 7.68
CA ILE A 38 -13.18 17.42 8.55
C ILE A 38 -13.89 18.33 9.56
N THR A 39 -14.81 19.18 9.11
CA THR A 39 -15.58 20.08 9.99
C THR A 39 -16.39 19.29 11.02
N THR A 40 -17.02 18.19 10.59
CA THR A 40 -17.80 17.32 11.48
C THR A 40 -16.91 16.68 12.57
N ILE A 41 -15.75 16.15 12.19
CA ILE A 41 -14.78 15.56 13.14
C ILE A 41 -14.28 16.62 14.13
N LEU A 42 -13.90 17.80 13.64
CA LEU A 42 -13.45 18.90 14.48
C LEU A 42 -14.54 19.32 15.49
N ASN A 43 -15.79 19.42 15.04
CA ASN A 43 -16.91 19.76 15.91
C ASN A 43 -17.08 18.71 17.04
N TYR A 44 -17.03 17.42 16.72
CA TYR A 44 -17.09 16.37 17.73
C TYR A 44 -15.92 16.43 18.73
N ILE A 45 -14.71 16.74 18.27
CA ILE A 45 -13.55 16.93 19.14
C ILE A 45 -13.76 18.11 20.10
N ILE A 46 -14.25 19.25 19.59
CA ILE A 46 -14.53 20.44 20.40
C ILE A 46 -15.60 20.12 21.46
N ILE A 47 -16.70 19.48 21.06
CA ILE A 47 -17.77 19.06 21.97
C ILE A 47 -17.22 18.11 23.04
N ALA A 48 -16.39 17.13 22.68
CA ALA A 48 -15.81 16.18 23.61
C ALA A 48 -14.88 16.86 24.64
N VAL A 49 -13.99 17.75 24.20
CA VAL A 49 -13.08 18.50 25.08
C VAL A 49 -13.88 19.45 25.99
N GLY A 50 -14.89 20.12 25.45
CA GLY A 50 -15.80 20.97 26.23
C GLY A 50 -16.53 20.18 27.31
N ALA A 51 -17.08 19.02 26.97
CA ALA A 51 -17.75 18.13 27.93
C ALA A 51 -16.81 17.65 29.05
N MET A 52 -15.57 17.25 28.71
CA MET A 52 -14.57 16.88 29.72
C MET A 52 -14.28 18.02 30.71
N THR A 53 -14.20 19.25 30.21
CA THR A 53 -13.94 20.44 31.03
C THR A 53 -15.11 20.71 31.98
N VAL A 54 -16.35 20.61 31.50
CA VAL A 54 -17.57 20.78 32.32
C VAL A 54 -17.67 19.69 33.39
N PHE A 55 -17.44 18.42 33.04
CA PHE A 55 -17.48 17.33 34.01
C PHE A 55 -16.38 17.46 35.08
N GLY A 56 -15.18 17.91 34.70
CA GLY A 56 -14.13 18.23 35.66
C GLY A 56 -14.55 19.34 36.65
N SER A 57 -15.27 20.36 36.18
CA SER A 57 -15.77 21.45 37.05
C SER A 57 -16.89 21.02 38.00
N LEU A 58 -17.66 19.96 37.66
CA LEU A 58 -18.75 19.42 38.46
C LEU A 58 -18.28 18.48 39.59
N GLY A 59 -16.96 18.37 39.81
CA GLY A 59 -16.39 17.53 40.87
C GLY A 59 -16.31 16.05 40.51
N VAL A 60 -16.46 15.68 39.23
CA VAL A 60 -16.08 14.33 38.77
C VAL A 60 -14.58 14.19 38.95
N SER A 61 -14.15 13.18 39.72
CA SER A 61 -12.73 12.89 39.94
C SER A 61 -12.03 12.74 38.59
N TRP A 62 -10.99 13.55 38.38
CA TRP A 62 -10.18 13.56 37.16
C TRP A 62 -9.68 12.15 36.78
N ASP A 63 -9.33 11.34 37.78
CA ASP A 63 -8.92 9.94 37.61
C ASP A 63 -9.94 9.09 36.84
N LYS A 64 -11.24 9.27 37.09
CA LYS A 64 -12.30 8.52 36.39
C LYS A 64 -12.44 8.95 34.93
N LEU A 65 -12.30 10.25 34.67
CA LEU A 65 -12.32 10.77 33.30
C LEU A 65 -11.11 10.29 32.50
N GLN A 66 -9.93 10.20 33.13
CA GLN A 66 -8.72 9.65 32.52
C GLN A 66 -8.90 8.17 32.14
N TRP A 67 -9.44 7.35 33.06
CA TRP A 67 -9.70 5.94 32.77
C TRP A 67 -10.71 5.75 31.64
N LEU A 68 -11.78 6.55 31.63
CA LEU A 68 -12.77 6.54 30.55
C LEU A 68 -12.13 6.94 29.21
N ALA A 69 -11.38 8.05 29.19
CA ALA A 69 -10.69 8.51 27.99
C ALA A 69 -9.68 7.47 27.49
N ALA A 70 -8.89 6.88 28.38
CA ALA A 70 -7.93 5.83 28.04
C ALA A 70 -8.62 4.61 27.42
N ALA A 71 -9.69 4.10 28.03
CA ALA A 71 -10.46 2.97 27.51
C ALA A 71 -11.05 3.27 26.12
N LEU A 72 -11.62 4.47 25.94
CA LEU A 72 -12.15 4.91 24.65
C LEU A 72 -11.04 5.05 23.59
N SER A 73 -9.89 5.64 23.93
CA SER A 73 -8.75 5.78 23.02
C SER A 73 -8.21 4.42 22.57
N VAL A 74 -8.10 3.46 23.50
CA VAL A 74 -7.68 2.09 23.17
C VAL A 74 -8.69 1.42 22.23
N GLY A 75 -9.99 1.52 22.54
CA GLY A 75 -11.05 0.98 21.68
C GLY A 75 -11.05 1.58 20.26
N LEU A 76 -10.86 2.91 20.16
CA LEU A 76 -10.71 3.59 18.87
C LEU A 76 -9.45 3.15 18.13
N GLY A 77 -8.34 2.96 18.83
CA GLY A 77 -7.08 2.46 18.26
C GLY A 77 -7.25 1.09 17.61
N PHE A 78 -7.95 0.17 18.28
CA PHE A 78 -8.29 -1.13 17.70
C PHE A 78 -9.20 -1.01 16.47
N GLY A 79 -10.19 -0.11 16.49
CA GLY A 79 -11.07 0.13 15.35
C GLY A 79 -10.36 0.75 14.13
N LEU A 80 -9.35 1.59 14.36
CA LEU A 80 -8.60 2.29 13.30
C LEU A 80 -7.37 1.53 12.80
N GLN A 81 -6.99 0.44 13.48
CA GLN A 81 -5.75 -0.31 13.20
C GLN A 81 -5.61 -0.69 11.72
N GLU A 82 -6.69 -1.14 11.09
CA GLU A 82 -6.68 -1.58 9.69
C GLU A 82 -6.50 -0.41 8.71
N ILE A 83 -7.12 0.74 8.99
CA ILE A 83 -6.97 1.96 8.17
C ILE A 83 -5.53 2.44 8.25
N PHE A 84 -4.96 2.47 9.46
CA PHE A 84 -3.58 2.90 9.68
C PHE A 84 -2.59 1.97 8.98
N GLY A 85 -2.78 0.65 9.09
CA GLY A 85 -1.93 -0.34 8.43
C GLY A 85 -1.92 -0.17 6.91
N ASN A 86 -3.09 0.04 6.28
CA ASN A 86 -3.19 0.27 4.85
C ASN A 86 -2.56 1.60 4.40
N PHE A 87 -2.69 2.65 5.21
CA PHE A 87 -2.05 3.94 4.95
C PHE A 87 -0.52 3.85 4.98
N VAL A 88 0.04 3.30 6.07
CA VAL A 88 1.50 3.13 6.20
C VAL A 88 2.04 2.23 5.11
N SER A 89 1.34 1.12 4.80
CA SER A 89 1.73 0.23 3.70
C SER A 89 1.72 0.93 2.34
N GLY A 90 0.76 1.84 2.12
CA GLY A 90 0.73 2.69 0.93
C GLY A 90 1.96 3.59 0.82
N LEU A 91 2.41 4.19 1.94
CA LEU A 91 3.64 4.98 1.97
C LEU A 91 4.88 4.12 1.67
N ILE A 92 4.98 2.94 2.29
CA ILE A 92 6.07 1.97 2.04
C ILE A 92 6.15 1.63 0.55
N ILE A 93 5.01 1.29 -0.07
CA ILE A 93 4.96 0.99 -1.51
C ILE A 93 5.45 2.17 -2.36
N LEU A 94 5.08 3.40 -2.00
CA LEU A 94 5.47 4.59 -2.75
C LEU A 94 6.97 4.93 -2.61
N PHE A 95 7.54 4.75 -1.41
CA PHE A 95 8.95 5.06 -1.13
C PHE A 95 9.90 3.95 -1.58
N GLU A 96 9.63 2.70 -1.21
CA GLU A 96 10.50 1.56 -1.49
C GLU A 96 10.25 0.96 -2.88
N ARG A 97 9.07 1.20 -3.47
CA ARG A 97 8.66 0.72 -4.80
C ARG A 97 8.89 -0.78 -5.03
N PRO A 98 8.44 -1.68 -4.13
CA PRO A 98 8.49 -3.14 -4.34
C PRO A 98 7.57 -3.61 -5.49
N VAL A 99 6.60 -2.76 -5.85
CA VAL A 99 5.68 -2.93 -6.96
C VAL A 99 5.45 -1.59 -7.63
N ARG A 100 5.40 -1.57 -8.95
CA ARG A 100 5.18 -0.39 -9.78
C ARG A 100 3.92 -0.55 -10.63
N ILE A 101 3.37 0.58 -11.08
CA ILE A 101 2.30 0.56 -12.08
C ILE A 101 2.86 -0.07 -13.36
N GLY A 102 2.18 -1.09 -13.87
CA GLY A 102 2.62 -1.89 -15.02
C GLY A 102 3.24 -3.23 -14.66
N ASP A 103 3.60 -3.48 -13.39
CA ASP A 103 4.14 -4.77 -12.98
C ASP A 103 3.07 -5.86 -13.00
N THR A 104 3.41 -7.04 -13.53
CA THR A 104 2.59 -8.23 -13.35
C THR A 104 2.91 -8.86 -12.00
N VAL A 105 1.90 -8.95 -11.14
CA VAL A 105 2.05 -9.45 -9.78
C VAL A 105 1.00 -10.50 -9.45
N THR A 106 1.35 -11.37 -8.52
CA THR A 106 0.42 -12.33 -7.91
C THR A 106 0.45 -12.15 -6.41
N ILE A 107 -0.73 -12.00 -5.81
CA ILE A 107 -0.92 -11.86 -4.36
C ILE A 107 -2.13 -12.69 -3.92
N GLY A 108 -1.90 -13.62 -2.99
CA GLY A 108 -2.90 -14.63 -2.64
C GLY A 108 -3.36 -15.42 -3.86
N SER A 109 -4.65 -15.36 -4.17
CA SER A 109 -5.28 -16.01 -5.33
C SER A 109 -5.46 -15.07 -6.53
N PHE A 110 -5.06 -13.80 -6.43
CA PHE A 110 -5.25 -12.81 -7.49
C PHE A 110 -3.95 -12.60 -8.26
N SER A 111 -4.04 -12.61 -9.59
CA SER A 111 -2.92 -12.35 -10.48
C SER A 111 -3.34 -11.33 -11.53
N GLY A 112 -2.42 -10.46 -11.93
CA GLY A 112 -2.69 -9.47 -12.96
C GLY A 112 -1.68 -8.34 -12.96
N THR A 113 -1.99 -7.28 -13.70
CA THR A 113 -1.11 -6.12 -13.85
C THR A 113 -1.56 -4.97 -12.97
N VAL A 114 -0.63 -4.36 -12.24
CA VAL A 114 -0.91 -3.21 -11.36
C VAL A 114 -1.29 -2.00 -12.20
N SER A 115 -2.52 -1.54 -12.07
CA SER A 115 -3.06 -0.43 -12.88
C SER A 115 -3.04 0.90 -12.14
N LYS A 116 -3.20 0.89 -10.81
CA LYS A 116 -3.24 2.11 -10.00
C LYS A 116 -2.86 1.86 -8.55
N ILE A 117 -1.96 2.67 -8.01
CA ILE A 117 -1.61 2.66 -6.59
C ILE A 117 -2.27 3.89 -5.94
N ARG A 118 -3.07 3.68 -4.89
CA ARG A 118 -3.67 4.75 -4.07
C ARG A 118 -3.20 4.61 -2.63
N ILE A 119 -3.53 5.60 -1.80
CA ILE A 119 -3.04 5.68 -0.42
C ILE A 119 -3.40 4.47 0.46
N ARG A 120 -4.55 3.83 0.25
CA ARG A 120 -5.03 2.71 1.08
C ARG A 120 -5.18 1.37 0.34
N ALA A 121 -5.18 1.41 -0.97
CA ALA A 121 -5.41 0.22 -1.79
C ALA A 121 -4.76 0.39 -3.16
N THR A 122 -4.38 -0.73 -3.75
CA THR A 122 -3.82 -0.84 -5.08
C THR A 122 -4.77 -1.64 -5.96
N THR A 123 -4.99 -1.17 -7.17
CA THR A 123 -5.83 -1.83 -8.17
C THR A 123 -4.96 -2.67 -9.08
N ILE A 124 -5.33 -3.95 -9.21
CA ILE A 124 -4.78 -4.89 -10.17
C ILE A 124 -5.84 -5.16 -11.22
N THR A 125 -5.42 -5.22 -12.48
CA THR A 125 -6.28 -5.61 -13.60
C THR A 125 -5.89 -7.02 -14.03
N ASP A 126 -6.81 -7.98 -13.89
CA ASP A 126 -6.62 -9.36 -14.32
C ASP A 126 -6.65 -9.48 -15.86
N PHE A 127 -6.28 -10.65 -16.40
CA PHE A 127 -6.26 -10.94 -17.84
C PHE A 127 -7.64 -10.76 -18.51
N ASP A 128 -8.72 -10.98 -17.76
CA ASP A 128 -10.11 -10.72 -18.20
C ASP A 128 -10.52 -9.24 -18.07
N ARG A 129 -9.56 -8.33 -17.85
CA ARG A 129 -9.75 -6.88 -17.59
C ARG A 129 -10.60 -6.54 -16.37
N LYS A 130 -10.76 -7.47 -15.44
CA LYS A 130 -11.43 -7.20 -14.17
C LYS A 130 -10.52 -6.39 -13.24
N GLU A 131 -11.03 -5.29 -12.70
CA GLU A 131 -10.32 -4.54 -11.66
C GLU A 131 -10.54 -5.18 -10.28
N VAL A 132 -9.44 -5.57 -9.63
CA VAL A 132 -9.40 -6.10 -8.28
C VAL A 132 -8.74 -5.05 -7.38
N ILE A 133 -9.46 -4.60 -6.36
CA ILE A 133 -8.97 -3.61 -5.40
C ILE A 133 -8.42 -4.35 -4.19
N ILE A 134 -7.11 -4.26 -3.99
CA ILE A 134 -6.40 -4.98 -2.94
C ILE A 134 -5.91 -3.99 -1.88
N PRO A 135 -6.18 -4.21 -0.58
CA PRO A 135 -5.66 -3.37 0.49
C PRO A 135 -4.13 -3.31 0.45
N ASN A 136 -3.55 -2.12 0.63
CA ASN A 136 -2.08 -1.96 0.55
C ASN A 136 -1.35 -2.81 1.59
N LYS A 137 -1.97 -3.07 2.74
CA LYS A 137 -1.41 -3.93 3.79
C LYS A 137 -1.04 -5.31 3.26
N ALA A 138 -1.86 -5.89 2.38
CA ALA A 138 -1.59 -7.19 1.79
C ALA A 138 -0.24 -7.21 1.05
N PHE A 139 0.10 -6.16 0.29
CA PHE A 139 1.36 -6.09 -0.46
C PHE A 139 2.61 -6.07 0.41
N VAL A 140 2.48 -5.67 1.68
CA VAL A 140 3.58 -5.59 2.64
C VAL A 140 3.63 -6.82 3.54
N THR A 141 2.47 -7.37 3.94
CA THR A 141 2.42 -8.46 4.92
C THR A 141 2.25 -9.84 4.31
N GLU A 142 1.67 -9.95 3.12
CA GLU A 142 1.45 -11.23 2.44
C GLU A 142 2.56 -11.57 1.45
N ARG A 143 2.60 -12.83 1.01
CA ARG A 143 3.54 -13.28 0.00
C ARG A 143 3.17 -12.70 -1.37
N LEU A 144 3.90 -11.67 -1.77
CA LEU A 144 3.85 -11.05 -3.10
C LEU A 144 4.84 -11.73 -4.05
N ILE A 145 4.38 -12.11 -5.25
CA ILE A 145 5.26 -12.50 -6.36
C ILE A 145 5.19 -11.38 -7.40
N ASN A 146 6.33 -10.75 -7.69
CA ASN A 146 6.43 -9.78 -8.77
C ASN A 146 7.21 -10.41 -9.94
N TRP A 147 6.51 -10.64 -11.04
CA TRP A 147 7.05 -11.30 -12.24
C TRP A 147 7.85 -10.33 -13.13
N SER A 148 7.74 -9.02 -12.89
CA SER A 148 8.30 -7.97 -13.74
C SER A 148 9.34 -7.10 -13.02
N LEU A 149 9.63 -7.35 -11.74
CA LEU A 149 10.42 -6.44 -10.89
C LEU A 149 11.89 -6.31 -11.31
N THR A 150 12.51 -7.42 -11.72
CA THR A 150 13.97 -7.50 -11.88
C THR A 150 14.39 -7.75 -13.32
N ASP A 151 13.56 -8.40 -14.14
CA ASP A 151 13.92 -8.71 -15.51
C ASP A 151 12.68 -9.03 -16.36
N THR A 152 12.55 -8.40 -17.55
CA THR A 152 11.56 -8.81 -18.57
C THR A 152 11.94 -10.15 -19.23
N THR A 153 13.10 -10.70 -18.87
CA THR A 153 13.64 -11.95 -19.39
C THR A 153 12.90 -13.18 -18.86
N THR A 154 12.05 -13.75 -19.71
CA THR A 154 11.40 -15.04 -19.43
C THR A 154 12.29 -16.20 -19.90
N ARG A 155 12.79 -17.03 -18.97
CA ARG A 155 13.57 -18.23 -19.32
C ARG A 155 12.67 -19.39 -19.74
N LEU A 156 12.66 -19.71 -21.04
CA LEU A 156 11.98 -20.89 -21.59
C LEU A 156 12.88 -22.13 -21.55
N VAL A 157 12.43 -23.23 -20.95
CA VAL A 157 13.19 -24.50 -20.88
C VAL A 157 12.55 -25.54 -21.79
N ILE A 158 13.19 -25.84 -22.92
CA ILE A 158 12.75 -26.87 -23.88
C ILE A 158 13.54 -28.16 -23.61
N ARG A 159 12.84 -29.28 -23.45
CA ARG A 159 13.45 -30.61 -23.27
C ARG A 159 13.37 -31.37 -24.60
N LEU A 160 14.52 -31.72 -25.16
CA LEU A 160 14.64 -32.48 -26.41
C LEU A 160 15.31 -33.84 -26.13
N GLY A 161 14.76 -34.90 -26.71
CA GLY A 161 15.39 -36.22 -26.71
C GLY A 161 16.24 -36.40 -27.96
N VAL A 162 17.45 -36.92 -27.80
CA VAL A 162 18.34 -37.30 -28.92
C VAL A 162 18.64 -38.79 -28.86
N ALA A 163 18.79 -39.41 -30.03
CA ALA A 163 19.08 -40.84 -30.12
C ALA A 163 20.45 -41.17 -29.49
N TYR A 164 20.51 -42.30 -28.80
CA TYR A 164 21.76 -42.84 -28.25
C TYR A 164 22.80 -43.00 -29.36
N GLY A 165 24.01 -42.46 -29.16
CA GLY A 165 25.09 -42.45 -30.15
C GLY A 165 25.16 -41.19 -31.02
N SER A 166 24.24 -40.23 -30.86
CA SER A 166 24.36 -38.92 -31.52
C SER A 166 25.54 -38.14 -30.96
N ASP A 167 26.29 -37.45 -31.83
CA ASP A 167 27.36 -36.53 -31.43
C ASP A 167 26.76 -35.34 -30.66
N LEU A 168 26.99 -35.33 -29.35
CA LEU A 168 26.44 -34.33 -28.42
C LEU A 168 26.98 -32.93 -28.72
N GLU A 169 28.22 -32.79 -29.16
CA GLU A 169 28.81 -31.49 -29.53
C GLU A 169 28.14 -30.95 -30.80
N LYS A 170 27.91 -31.83 -31.78
CA LYS A 170 27.19 -31.45 -33.01
C LYS A 170 25.73 -31.06 -32.72
N VAL A 171 25.04 -31.82 -31.86
CA VAL A 171 23.68 -31.50 -31.40
C VAL A 171 23.66 -30.14 -30.70
N ARG A 172 24.56 -29.92 -29.74
CA ARG A 172 24.68 -28.66 -29.01
C ARG A 172 24.86 -27.48 -29.95
N LYS A 173 25.77 -27.61 -30.93
CA LYS A 173 26.05 -26.55 -31.91
C LYS A 173 24.84 -26.22 -32.78
N VAL A 174 24.09 -27.22 -33.24
CA VAL A 174 22.87 -27.01 -34.03
C VAL A 174 21.78 -26.35 -33.20
N LEU A 175 21.55 -26.81 -31.97
CA LEU A 175 20.55 -26.23 -31.08
C LEU A 175 20.87 -24.79 -30.69
N LEU A 176 22.15 -24.51 -30.38
CA LEU A 176 22.59 -23.16 -30.06
C LEU A 176 22.45 -22.22 -31.26
N LYS A 177 22.81 -22.69 -32.46
CA LYS A 177 22.63 -21.94 -33.71
C LYS A 177 21.15 -21.62 -33.97
N ALA A 178 20.27 -22.62 -33.85
CA ALA A 178 18.83 -22.44 -34.03
C ALA A 178 18.23 -21.47 -32.99
N ALA A 179 18.69 -21.51 -31.74
CA ALA A 179 18.27 -20.57 -30.71
C ALA A 179 18.73 -19.14 -30.99
N THR A 180 19.97 -18.96 -31.47
CA THR A 180 20.56 -17.64 -31.73
C THR A 180 19.99 -16.98 -32.98
N GLU A 181 19.65 -17.76 -34.02
CA GLU A 181 19.04 -17.25 -35.26
C GLU A 181 17.56 -16.86 -35.09
N HIS A 182 16.92 -17.22 -33.98
CA HIS A 182 15.50 -16.92 -33.79
C HIS A 182 15.28 -15.46 -33.34
N PRO A 183 14.48 -14.66 -34.07
CA PRO A 183 14.35 -13.21 -33.83
C PRO A 183 13.71 -12.82 -32.48
N ARG A 184 13.10 -13.77 -31.75
CA ARG A 184 12.50 -13.54 -30.42
C ARG A 184 13.41 -13.95 -29.26
N VAL A 185 14.59 -14.51 -29.53
CA VAL A 185 15.55 -14.92 -28.51
C VAL A 185 16.52 -13.77 -28.24
N MET A 186 16.64 -13.39 -26.98
CA MET A 186 17.59 -12.35 -26.59
C MET A 186 19.03 -12.84 -26.72
N HIS A 187 19.90 -11.94 -27.15
CA HIS A 187 21.33 -12.22 -27.25
C HIS A 187 22.04 -12.05 -25.90
N GLU A 188 21.44 -11.30 -24.97
CA GLU A 188 21.91 -11.11 -23.62
C GLU A 188 20.71 -11.15 -22.67
N PRO A 189 20.63 -12.13 -21.74
CA PRO A 189 21.54 -13.27 -21.56
C PRO A 189 21.51 -14.25 -22.75
N MET A 190 22.67 -14.85 -23.07
CA MET A 190 22.80 -15.79 -24.19
C MET A 190 22.02 -17.10 -23.95
N PRO A 191 21.47 -17.73 -25.00
CA PRO A 191 20.81 -19.03 -24.86
C PRO A 191 21.82 -20.13 -24.50
N GLU A 192 21.46 -20.96 -23.52
CA GLU A 192 22.29 -22.08 -23.07
C GLU A 192 21.69 -23.43 -23.44
N VAL A 193 22.55 -24.37 -23.83
CA VAL A 193 22.19 -25.77 -24.07
C VAL A 193 23.03 -26.64 -23.13
N SER A 194 22.35 -27.36 -22.23
CA SER A 194 22.95 -28.29 -21.28
C SER A 194 22.31 -29.67 -21.37
N LEU A 195 23.13 -30.71 -21.30
CA LEU A 195 22.65 -32.07 -21.07
C LEU A 195 22.11 -32.17 -19.63
N ARG A 196 20.86 -32.62 -19.45
CA ARG A 196 20.26 -32.76 -18.10
C ARG A 196 20.32 -34.17 -17.56
N HIS A 197 19.87 -35.16 -18.33
CA HIS A 197 19.77 -36.55 -17.89
C HIS A 197 19.73 -37.48 -19.10
N LEU A 198 20.29 -38.67 -18.92
CA LEU A 198 20.19 -39.77 -19.88
C LEU A 198 18.96 -40.58 -19.51
N VAL A 199 17.98 -40.67 -20.42
CA VAL A 199 16.79 -41.50 -20.22
C VAL A 199 17.13 -42.90 -20.73
N PRO A 200 17.33 -43.92 -19.88
CA PRO A 200 17.72 -45.26 -20.34
C PRO A 200 16.76 -45.74 -21.43
N ALA A 201 17.32 -46.26 -22.52
CA ALA A 201 16.51 -46.81 -23.60
C ALA A 201 15.55 -47.84 -22.99
N ARG A 202 14.24 -47.61 -23.16
CA ARG A 202 13.23 -48.60 -22.75
C ARG A 202 13.58 -49.89 -23.50
N GLY A 203 14.03 -50.90 -22.76
CA GLY A 203 14.30 -52.22 -23.30
C GLY A 203 13.06 -52.70 -24.04
N SER A 204 13.28 -53.06 -25.31
CA SER A 204 12.38 -53.90 -26.10
C SER A 204 12.28 -55.29 -25.47
#